data_AF-A0A0G4E922-F1
#
_entry.id   AF-A0A0G4E922-F1
#
_cell.length_a   1.000
_cell.length_b   1.000
_cell.length_c   1.000
_cell.angle_alpha   90.00
_cell.angle_beta   90.00
_cell.angle_gamma   90.00
#
_symmetry.space_group_name_H-M   'P 1'
#
loop_
_entity.id
_entity.type
_entity.pdbx_description
1 polymer ?
#
loop_
_entity_poly.entity_id
_entity_poly.type
_entity_poly.pdbx_seq_one_letter_code
_entity_poly.pdbx_strand_id
1 'polypeptide(L)'
;MKATSTQQHQQPSSPPSSNSAPLATRDEGEHLKCDVCMDKDKSIPLIPCRHLCLCGECAGRLMSGPSAKRLCPRCRQRITDTQQVYL
;
A
#
# COMPACT_ATOMS: atom_id res chain seq x y z
N MET A 1 -48.31 -25.50 -9.86
CA MET A 1 -48.24 -24.59 -11.01
C MET A 1 -49.02 -23.30 -10.72
N LYS A 2 -48.34 -22.28 -10.20
CA LYS A 2 -48.80 -20.89 -10.21
C LYS A 2 -47.57 -19.98 -10.31
N ALA A 3 -47.58 -19.17 -11.36
CA ALA A 3 -46.61 -18.14 -11.69
C ALA A 3 -46.95 -16.82 -10.97
N THR A 4 -45.93 -15.99 -10.72
CA THR A 4 -46.01 -14.55 -10.40
C THR A 4 -44.56 -14.04 -10.34
N SER A 5 -43.97 -13.49 -11.41
CA SER A 5 -44.12 -12.14 -11.99
C SER A 5 -43.54 -11.01 -11.12
N THR A 6 -42.32 -10.59 -11.52
CA THR A 6 -41.72 -9.23 -11.61
C THR A 6 -42.12 -8.12 -10.62
N GLN A 7 -41.09 -7.44 -10.06
CA GLN A 7 -40.93 -5.96 -9.92
C GLN A 7 -39.63 -5.68 -9.14
N GLN A 8 -38.50 -5.33 -9.79
CA GLN A 8 -38.06 -3.99 -10.20
C GLN A 8 -38.10 -2.93 -9.08
N HIS A 9 -36.96 -2.72 -8.40
CA HIS A 9 -36.71 -1.55 -7.56
C HIS A 9 -35.94 -0.50 -8.38
N GLN A 10 -36.62 0.58 -8.75
CA GLN A 10 -36.04 1.78 -9.38
C GLN A 10 -35.65 2.77 -8.28
N GLN A 11 -34.46 3.38 -8.36
CA GLN A 11 -34.15 4.61 -7.64
C GLN A 11 -33.73 5.70 -8.64
N PRO A 12 -34.37 6.88 -8.62
CA PRO A 12 -33.94 8.02 -9.42
C PRO A 12 -33.04 8.98 -8.62
N SER A 13 -32.41 9.88 -9.37
CA SER A 13 -31.99 11.26 -9.05
C SER A 13 -30.49 11.58 -8.88
N SER A 14 -29.98 12.18 -9.96
CA SER A 14 -29.07 13.35 -10.05
C SER A 14 -27.58 13.19 -9.73
N PRO A 15 -26.67 13.62 -10.64
CA PRO A 15 -25.28 13.86 -10.31
C PRO A 15 -25.10 15.24 -9.65
N PRO A 16 -24.32 15.39 -8.58
CA PRO A 16 -23.81 16.70 -8.22
C PRO A 16 -22.70 17.07 -9.20
N SER A 17 -23.04 17.88 -10.20
CA SER A 17 -22.08 18.77 -10.84
C SER A 17 -21.59 19.76 -9.78
N SER A 18 -20.34 19.64 -9.37
CA SER A 18 -19.69 20.64 -8.53
C SER A 18 -18.23 20.70 -8.92
N ASN A 19 -17.91 21.63 -9.82
CA ASN A 19 -16.56 22.07 -10.12
C ASN A 19 -15.80 22.28 -8.82
N SER A 20 -14.89 21.37 -8.51
CA SER A 20 -13.92 21.54 -7.45
C SER A 20 -12.58 21.67 -8.13
N ALA A 21 -11.96 22.84 -7.98
CA ALA A 21 -10.57 23.09 -8.34
C ALA A 21 -9.69 21.90 -7.89
N PRO A 22 -8.58 21.58 -8.59
CA PRO A 22 -7.66 20.58 -8.09
C PRO A 22 -7.06 21.11 -6.79
N LEU A 23 -7.65 20.71 -5.68
CA LEU A 23 -7.03 20.80 -4.36
C LEU A 23 -5.82 19.88 -4.50
N ALA A 24 -4.65 20.47 -4.75
CA ALA A 24 -3.40 19.74 -4.83
C ALA A 24 -3.18 19.06 -3.46
N THR A 25 -3.67 17.84 -3.34
CA THR A 25 -3.56 17.02 -2.15
C THR A 25 -2.09 16.71 -1.97
N ARG A 26 -1.51 17.20 -0.88
CA ARG A 26 -0.12 16.98 -0.46
C ARG A 26 0.16 15.51 -0.07
N ASP A 27 -0.62 14.58 -0.59
CA ASP A 27 -0.75 13.18 -0.18
C ASP A 27 0.14 12.25 -1.01
N GLU A 28 0.53 12.66 -2.21
CA GLU A 28 1.25 11.80 -3.16
C GLU A 28 2.62 11.33 -2.65
N GLY A 29 3.21 12.08 -1.70
CA GLY A 29 4.49 11.73 -1.08
C GLY A 29 4.40 10.74 0.09
N GLU A 30 3.27 10.64 0.79
CA GLU A 30 3.18 9.77 1.98
C GLU A 30 3.24 8.30 1.62
N HIS A 31 2.66 7.94 0.47
CA HIS A 31 2.69 6.56 -0.03
C HIS A 31 4.11 6.09 -0.40
N LEU A 32 5.04 7.01 -0.60
CA LEU A 32 6.46 6.74 -0.86
C LEU A 32 7.28 6.57 0.44
N LYS A 33 6.73 6.92 1.60
CA LYS A 33 7.45 6.87 2.89
C LYS A 33 7.50 5.48 3.49
N CYS A 34 8.65 5.11 4.05
CA CYS A 34 8.89 3.86 4.76
C CYS A 34 7.76 3.58 5.76
N ASP A 35 7.16 2.39 5.67
CA ASP A 35 6.03 2.00 6.51
C ASP A 35 6.40 1.86 8.01
N VAL A 36 7.71 1.87 8.34
CA VAL A 36 8.22 1.73 9.71
C VAL A 36 8.56 3.07 10.35
N CYS A 37 9.32 3.92 9.66
CA CYS A 37 9.75 5.20 10.23
C CYS A 37 8.94 6.40 9.75
N MET A 38 8.16 6.25 8.67
CA MET A 38 7.31 7.29 8.05
C MET A 38 8.05 8.59 7.65
N ASP A 39 9.38 8.53 7.58
CA ASP A 39 10.24 9.72 7.40
C ASP A 39 11.00 9.67 6.07
N LYS A 40 11.70 8.57 5.81
CA LYS A 40 12.49 8.35 4.59
C LYS A 40 11.72 7.58 3.53
N ASP A 41 12.08 7.80 2.28
CA ASP A 41 11.44 7.14 1.15
C ASP A 41 11.84 5.66 1.05
N LYS A 42 10.90 4.87 0.52
CA LYS A 42 11.06 3.44 0.25
C LYS A 42 12.11 3.27 -0.85
N SER A 43 13.12 2.46 -0.58
CA SER A 43 14.26 2.25 -1.49
C SER A 43 14.71 0.79 -1.57
N ILE A 44 14.14 -0.07 -0.74
CA ILE A 44 14.57 -1.46 -0.58
C ILE A 44 13.40 -2.43 -0.84
N PRO A 45 13.34 -3.09 -2.00
CA PRO A 45 12.53 -4.29 -2.18
C PRO A 45 13.02 -5.44 -1.29
N LEU A 46 12.07 -6.16 -0.70
CA LEU A 46 12.33 -7.31 0.17
C LEU A 46 12.24 -8.64 -0.59
N ILE A 47 13.26 -9.48 -0.56
CA ILE A 47 13.29 -10.78 -1.25
C ILE A 47 12.81 -11.88 -0.28
N PRO A 48 11.92 -12.80 -0.69
CA PRO A 48 11.42 -13.03 -2.06
C PRO A 48 10.15 -12.27 -2.43
N CYS A 49 9.48 -11.63 -1.47
CA CYS A 49 8.11 -11.13 -1.67
C CYS A 49 7.99 -9.87 -2.55
N ARG A 50 9.11 -9.21 -2.85
CA ARG A 50 9.26 -7.98 -3.67
C ARG A 50 8.52 -6.74 -3.16
N HIS A 51 7.98 -6.74 -1.95
CA HIS A 51 7.36 -5.55 -1.38
C HIS A 51 8.42 -4.45 -1.17
N LEU A 52 8.16 -3.27 -1.73
CA LEU A 52 8.92 -2.05 -1.51
C LEU A 52 8.20 -1.25 -0.42
N CYS A 53 8.57 -1.47 0.84
CA CYS A 53 7.91 -0.83 2.00
C CYS A 53 8.87 -0.26 3.05
N LEU A 54 10.19 -0.45 2.87
CA LEU A 54 11.21 0.02 3.80
C LEU A 54 12.20 0.98 3.12
N CYS A 55 12.71 1.92 3.90
CA CYS A 55 13.93 2.67 3.56
C CYS A 55 15.19 1.85 3.90
N GLY A 56 16.34 2.26 3.35
CA GLY A 56 17.65 1.63 3.60
C GLY A 56 17.98 1.39 5.07
N GLU A 57 17.80 2.40 5.92
CA GLU A 57 18.12 2.28 7.35
C GLU A 57 17.24 1.28 8.09
N CYS A 58 15.92 1.29 7.83
CA CYS A 58 15.00 0.37 8.48
C CYS A 58 15.24 -1.06 8.02
N ALA A 59 15.51 -1.27 6.73
CA ALA A 59 15.91 -2.57 6.19
C ALA A 59 17.23 -3.06 6.83
N GLY A 60 18.24 -2.20 6.94
CA GLY A 60 19.53 -2.54 7.55
C GLY A 60 19.41 -2.96 9.02
N ARG A 61 18.61 -2.22 9.82
CA ARG A 61 18.31 -2.59 11.22
C ARG A 61 17.59 -3.93 11.30
N LEU A 62 16.62 -4.17 10.42
CA LEU A 62 15.88 -5.44 10.36
C LEU A 62 16.79 -6.62 10.00
N MET A 63 17.67 -6.45 9.00
CA MET A 63 18.61 -7.50 8.56
C MET A 63 19.73 -7.75 9.57
N SER A 64 20.14 -6.74 10.34
CA SER A 64 21.13 -6.90 11.41
C SER A 64 20.57 -7.61 12.65
N GLY A 65 19.24 -7.62 12.81
CA GLY A 65 18.56 -8.28 13.91
C GLY A 65 18.45 -9.81 13.77
N PRO A 66 17.81 -10.47 14.77
CA PRO A 66 17.60 -11.91 14.77
C PRO A 66 16.83 -12.39 13.52
N SER A 67 17.31 -13.46 12.88
CA SER A 67 16.69 -14.05 11.68
C SER A 67 15.21 -14.40 11.87
N ALA A 68 14.81 -14.79 13.09
CA ALA A 68 13.42 -15.07 13.44
C ALA A 68 12.48 -13.87 13.26
N LYS A 69 12.99 -12.63 13.34
CA LYS A 69 12.22 -11.38 13.23
C LYS A 69 12.29 -10.73 11.84
N ARG A 70 13.04 -11.32 10.91
CA ARG A 70 13.20 -10.81 9.53
C ARG A 70 11.96 -11.14 8.69
N LEU A 71 10.86 -10.47 8.97
CA LEU A 71 9.57 -10.65 8.29
C LEU A 71 9.18 -9.36 7.56
N CYS A 72 8.63 -9.50 6.36
CA CYS A 72 8.10 -8.38 5.59
C CYS A 72 6.93 -7.70 6.35
N PRO A 73 6.92 -6.38 6.55
CA PRO A 73 5.82 -5.68 7.21
C PRO A 73 4.46 -5.84 6.51
N ARG A 74 4.46 -6.07 5.19
CA ARG A 74 3.23 -6.13 4.38
C ARG A 74 2.62 -7.52 4.34
N CYS A 75 3.42 -8.55 4.03
CA CYS A 75 2.92 -9.91 3.84
C CYS A 75 3.40 -10.90 4.89
N ARG A 76 4.25 -10.47 5.83
CA ARG A 76 4.85 -11.30 6.89
C ARG A 76 5.71 -12.46 6.40
N GLN A 77 6.01 -12.53 5.11
CA GLN A 77 6.93 -13.51 4.55
C GLN A 77 8.35 -13.28 5.08
N ARG A 78 9.09 -14.37 5.32
CA ARG A 78 10.51 -14.30 5.73
C ARG A 78 11.33 -13.60 4.64
N ILE A 79 12.12 -12.64 5.07
CA ILE A 79 13.05 -11.90 4.22
C ILE A 79 14.36 -12.67 4.22
N THR A 80 14.79 -13.08 3.03
CA THR A 80 16.07 -13.78 2.84
C THR A 80 17.16 -12.82 2.40
N ASP A 81 16.79 -11.76 1.69
CA ASP A 81 17.73 -10.77 1.18
C ASP A 81 17.04 -9.42 0.91
N THR A 82 17.83 -8.37 0.72
CA THR A 82 17.38 -7.02 0.40
C THR A 82 18.24 -6.44 -0.72
N GLN A 83 17.62 -5.83 -1.72
CA GLN A 83 18.34 -5.18 -2.81
C GLN A 83 18.07 -3.67 -2.76
N GLN A 84 19.08 -2.84 -3.01
CA GLN A 84 18.89 -1.41 -3.15
C GLN A 84 18.56 -1.09 -4.61
N VAL A 85 17.47 -0.35 -4.84
CA VAL A 85 17.10 0.15 -6.16
C VAL A 85 17.28 1.67 -6.20
N TYR A 86 17.82 2.16 -7.31
CA TYR A 86 17.84 3.58 -7.62
C TYR A 86 16.64 3.86 -8.52
N LEU A 87 15.74 4.73 -8.05
CA LEU A 87 14.58 5.23 -8.79
C LEU A 87 14.85 6.67 -9.22
#